data_AF-A0A2E8K4J1-F1
#
_entry.id   AF-A0A2E8K4J1-F1
#
_cell.length_a   1.000
_cell.length_b   1.000
_cell.length_c   1.000
_cell.angle_alpha   90.00
_cell.angle_beta   90.00
_cell.angle_gamma   90.00
#
_symmetry.space_group_name_H-M   'P 1'
#
loop_
_entity.id
_entity.type
_entity.pdbx_description
1 polymer ?
#
loop_
_entity_poly.entity_id
_entity_poly.type
_entity_poly.pdbx_seq_one_letter_code
_entity_poly.pdbx_strand_id
1 'polypeptide(L)'
;MQTALIVSNLLLWISLIVLLLAVFALARQIGVLHERVAPVGALMPTAGPKIGELVEPLDVPELSGEHLLVGGVKKYRTLIYFLSPTCPICKSLLPTVLSMVADEGESLQLILASDGDDLEVHRSYADEHNLLQYPYVISQPLGMRMGVNKLPFAVLINEEGILRARGLVNSREHLESLVQADELDVSSLQEYLGDKTG
;
A
#
# COMPACT_ATOMS: atom_id res chain seq x y z
N MET A 1 -48.75 -11.10 -43.66
CA MET A 1 -47.74 -10.03 -43.38
C MET A 1 -48.04 -9.26 -42.11
N GLN A 2 -49.27 -8.77 -41.88
CA GLN A 2 -49.61 -7.99 -40.67
C GLN A 2 -49.43 -8.76 -39.35
N THR A 3 -49.82 -10.04 -39.29
CA THR A 3 -49.67 -10.87 -38.08
C THR A 3 -48.21 -11.08 -37.68
N ALA A 4 -47.31 -11.32 -38.64
CA ALA A 4 -45.88 -11.47 -38.39
C ALA A 4 -45.24 -10.18 -37.85
N LEU A 5 -45.66 -9.01 -38.37
CA LEU A 5 -45.21 -7.70 -37.88
C LEU A 5 -45.69 -7.44 -36.44
N ILE A 6 -46.93 -7.80 -36.12
CA ILE A 6 -47.49 -7.65 -34.77
C ILE A 6 -46.73 -8.54 -33.77
N VAL A 7 -46.47 -9.81 -34.12
CA VAL A 7 -45.73 -10.74 -33.26
C VAL A 7 -44.29 -10.27 -33.06
N SER A 8 -43.61 -9.82 -34.11
CA SER A 8 -42.25 -9.29 -34.01
C SER A 8 -42.18 -8.03 -33.14
N ASN A 9 -43.13 -7.11 -33.27
CA ASN A 9 -43.20 -5.91 -32.44
C ASN A 9 -43.44 -6.26 -30.97
N LEU A 10 -44.33 -7.21 -30.70
CA LEU A 10 -44.64 -7.65 -29.33
C LEU A 10 -43.42 -8.31 -28.67
N LEU A 11 -42.69 -9.16 -29.41
CA LEU A 11 -41.42 -9.74 -28.94
C LEU A 11 -40.35 -8.67 -28.69
N LEU A 12 -40.27 -7.65 -29.56
CA LEU A 12 -39.33 -6.53 -29.40
C LEU A 12 -39.64 -5.74 -28.12
N TRP A 13 -40.91 -5.45 -27.86
CA TRP A 13 -41.34 -4.78 -26.62
C TRP A 13 -41.01 -5.61 -25.37
N ILE A 14 -41.24 -6.92 -25.39
CA ILE A 14 -40.86 -7.81 -24.29
C ILE A 14 -39.35 -7.77 -24.07
N SER A 15 -38.55 -7.90 -25.14
CA SER A 15 -37.09 -7.86 -25.07
C SER A 15 -36.59 -6.52 -24.53
N LEU A 16 -37.19 -5.41 -24.97
CA LEU A 16 -36.87 -4.06 -24.49
C LEU A 16 -37.13 -3.91 -22.99
N ILE A 17 -38.28 -4.40 -22.50
CA ILE A 17 -38.64 -4.36 -21.08
C ILE A 17 -37.64 -5.20 -20.27
N VAL A 18 -37.29 -6.39 -20.74
CA VAL A 18 -36.29 -7.26 -20.08
C VAL A 18 -34.93 -6.56 -20.02
N LEU A 19 -34.50 -5.93 -21.12
CA LEU A 19 -33.24 -5.19 -21.17
C LEU A 19 -33.24 -4.01 -20.19
N LEU A 20 -34.33 -3.24 -20.12
CA LEU A 20 -34.48 -2.13 -19.18
C LEU A 20 -34.39 -2.60 -17.73
N LEU A 21 -35.05 -3.69 -17.39
CA LEU A 21 -34.99 -4.28 -16.05
C LEU A 21 -33.56 -4.76 -15.70
N ALA A 22 -32.87 -5.39 -16.66
CA ALA A 22 -31.48 -5.82 -16.47
C ALA A 22 -30.53 -4.63 -16.27
N VAL A 23 -30.65 -3.59 -17.10
CA VAL A 23 -29.86 -2.35 -16.96
C VAL A 23 -30.12 -1.68 -15.62
N PHE A 24 -31.39 -1.60 -15.19
CA PHE A 24 -31.74 -1.04 -13.88
C PHE A 24 -31.16 -1.85 -12.72
N ALA A 25 -31.22 -3.18 -12.80
CA ALA A 25 -30.62 -4.06 -11.79
C ALA A 25 -29.09 -3.87 -11.70
N LEU A 26 -28.41 -3.78 -12.84
CA LEU A 26 -26.97 -3.50 -12.91
C LEU A 26 -26.64 -2.11 -12.35
N ALA A 27 -27.39 -1.07 -12.73
CA ALA A 27 -27.22 0.28 -12.20
C ALA A 27 -27.38 0.32 -10.67
N ARG A 28 -28.36 -0.43 -10.13
CA ARG A 28 -28.54 -0.57 -8.68
C ARG A 28 -27.38 -1.31 -8.01
N GLN A 29 -26.88 -2.38 -8.61
CA GLN A 29 -25.70 -3.10 -8.08
C GLN A 29 -24.46 -2.19 -8.05
N ILE A 30 -24.23 -1.43 -9.13
CA ILE A 30 -23.15 -0.44 -9.21
C ILE A 30 -23.34 0.65 -8.15
N GLY A 31 -24.57 1.15 -7.97
CA GLY A 31 -24.89 2.14 -6.95
C GLY A 31 -24.60 1.67 -5.52
N VAL A 32 -25.03 0.46 -5.16
CA VAL A 32 -24.76 -0.13 -3.83
C VAL A 32 -23.27 -0.40 -3.62
N LEU A 33 -22.54 -0.79 -4.67
CA LEU A 33 -21.10 -0.97 -4.61
C LEU A 33 -20.38 0.37 -4.39
N HIS A 34 -20.80 1.43 -5.08
CA HIS A 34 -20.24 2.78 -4.87
C HIS A 34 -20.61 3.39 -3.50
N GLU A 35 -21.75 3.02 -2.92
CA GLU A 35 -22.18 3.52 -1.61
C GLU A 35 -21.39 2.87 -0.45
N ARG A 36 -21.02 1.59 -0.57
CA ARG A 36 -20.08 0.94 0.37
C ARG A 36 -18.62 1.32 0.15
N VAL A 37 -18.31 1.93 -1.00
CA VAL A 37 -17.00 2.47 -1.36
C VAL A 37 -17.09 4.00 -1.47
N ALA A 38 -17.97 4.62 -0.66
CA ALA A 38 -18.13 6.07 -0.62
C ALA A 38 -16.75 6.75 -0.53
N PRO A 39 -16.56 7.87 -1.23
CA PRO A 39 -15.24 8.42 -1.48
C PRO A 39 -14.67 8.97 -0.18
N VAL A 40 -13.76 8.21 0.42
CA VAL A 40 -12.83 8.72 1.45
C VAL A 40 -11.94 9.84 0.85
N GLY A 41 -11.95 10.03 -0.47
CA GLY A 41 -11.17 11.01 -1.22
C GLY A 41 -11.58 12.48 -1.13
N ALA A 42 -12.66 12.86 -0.44
CA ALA A 42 -13.05 14.29 -0.30
C ALA A 42 -12.61 14.93 1.04
N LEU A 43 -12.13 14.15 2.01
CA LEU A 43 -11.63 14.63 3.31
C LEU A 43 -10.26 14.08 3.69
N MET A 44 -9.66 13.25 2.86
CA MET A 44 -8.23 12.96 2.99
C MET A 44 -7.50 14.00 2.16
N PRO A 45 -6.73 14.93 2.77
CA PRO A 45 -5.58 15.47 2.08
C PRO A 45 -4.80 14.28 1.49
N THR A 46 -3.94 14.51 0.50
CA THR A 46 -2.78 13.64 0.28
C THR A 46 -2.03 13.48 1.61
N ALA A 47 -2.47 12.55 2.46
CA ALA A 47 -2.27 12.61 3.90
C ALA A 47 -1.05 11.80 4.25
N GLY A 48 0.13 12.36 4.03
CA GLY A 48 1.38 11.78 4.45
C GLY A 48 2.53 12.66 4.00
N PRO A 49 3.73 12.48 4.57
CA PRO A 49 4.90 13.26 4.21
C PRO A 49 5.13 13.20 2.70
N LYS A 50 5.59 14.32 2.13
CA LYS A 50 6.04 14.34 0.73
C LYS A 50 7.44 13.77 0.64
N ILE A 51 7.78 13.23 -0.52
CA ILE A 51 9.16 12.82 -0.80
C ILE A 51 10.07 14.04 -0.62
N GLY A 52 11.16 13.87 0.12
CA GLY A 52 12.09 14.92 0.52
C GLY A 52 11.75 15.60 1.86
N GLU A 53 10.62 15.29 2.49
CA GLU A 53 10.27 15.83 3.81
C GLU A 53 10.75 14.91 4.95
N LEU A 54 11.09 15.52 6.09
CA LEU A 54 11.42 14.79 7.31
C LEU A 54 10.19 14.06 7.84
N VAL A 55 10.35 12.78 8.14
CA VAL A 55 9.33 11.99 8.82
C VAL A 55 9.46 12.23 10.32
N GLU A 56 8.48 12.92 10.90
CA GLU A 56 8.41 13.13 12.34
C GLU A 56 8.38 11.80 13.10
N PRO A 57 9.23 11.63 14.13
CA PRO A 57 9.25 10.42 14.92
C PRO A 57 7.87 10.10 15.51
N LEU A 58 7.43 8.86 15.33
CA LEU A 58 6.21 8.33 15.91
C LEU A 58 6.53 7.10 16.73
N ASP A 59 6.11 7.12 17.98
CA ASP A 59 6.13 5.96 18.87
C ASP A 59 4.92 5.07 18.55
N VAL A 60 5.19 3.80 18.22
CA VAL A 60 4.16 2.82 17.84
C VAL A 60 4.32 1.51 18.63
N PRO A 61 3.22 0.85 18.99
CA PRO A 61 3.26 -0.43 19.67
C PRO A 61 3.69 -1.54 18.70
N GLU A 62 4.60 -2.38 19.18
CA GLU A 62 5.03 -3.61 18.52
C GLU A 62 4.20 -4.81 18.99
N LEU A 63 4.11 -5.85 18.17
CA LEU A 63 3.46 -7.12 18.47
C LEU A 63 4.06 -7.83 19.70
N SER A 64 5.35 -7.58 19.98
CA SER A 64 6.06 -8.05 21.18
C SER A 64 5.51 -7.43 22.48
N GLY A 65 4.81 -6.30 22.38
CA GLY A 65 4.39 -5.45 23.51
C GLY A 65 5.37 -4.33 23.83
N GLU A 66 6.53 -4.27 23.15
CA GLU A 66 7.44 -3.14 23.22
C GLU A 66 6.97 -1.98 22.32
N HIS A 67 7.68 -0.85 22.42
CA HIS A 67 7.41 0.36 21.66
C HIS A 67 8.56 0.63 20.70
N LEU A 68 8.24 0.92 19.44
CA LEU A 68 9.21 1.22 18.40
C LEU A 68 9.07 2.66 17.94
N LEU A 69 10.18 3.40 17.91
CA LEU A 69 10.22 4.74 17.36
C LEU A 69 10.50 4.69 15.85
N VAL A 70 9.47 4.98 15.05
CA VAL A 70 9.52 5.03 13.58
C VAL A 70 9.78 6.46 13.11
N GLY A 71 10.73 6.62 12.19
CA GLY A 71 11.19 7.94 11.71
C GLY A 71 12.34 8.52 12.53
N GLY A 72 12.70 9.76 12.21
CA GLY A 72 13.90 10.42 12.75
C GLY A 72 15.22 9.84 12.22
N VAL A 73 16.33 10.40 12.71
CA VAL A 73 17.69 10.03 12.28
C VAL A 73 18.08 8.65 12.84
N LYS A 74 18.58 7.77 11.97
CA LYS A 74 19.03 6.40 12.27
C LYS A 74 20.39 6.13 11.62
N LYS A 75 20.96 4.95 11.86
CA LYS A 75 22.23 4.50 11.23
C LYS A 75 22.03 3.75 9.91
N TYR A 76 20.79 3.47 9.56
CA TYR A 76 20.38 2.64 8.44
C TYR A 76 19.13 3.24 7.80
N ARG A 77 18.89 2.89 6.54
CA ARG A 77 17.64 3.18 5.85
C ARG A 77 16.54 2.30 6.44
N THR A 78 15.32 2.79 6.49
CA THR A 78 14.16 2.09 7.05
C THR A 78 13.13 1.86 5.95
N LEU A 79 12.86 0.59 5.65
CA LEU A 79 11.77 0.17 4.78
C LEU A 79 10.59 -0.25 5.65
N ILE A 80 9.49 0.51 5.59
CA ILE A 80 8.23 0.13 6.24
C ILE A 80 7.35 -0.55 5.19
N TYR A 81 7.07 -1.84 5.39
CA TYR A 81 6.19 -2.61 4.52
C TYR A 81 4.84 -2.82 5.21
N PHE A 82 3.82 -2.15 4.68
CA PHE A 82 2.45 -2.25 5.16
C PHE A 82 1.76 -3.47 4.55
N LEU A 83 1.27 -4.34 5.42
CA LEU A 83 0.62 -5.61 5.07
C LEU A 83 -0.59 -5.88 5.96
N SER A 84 -1.38 -6.88 5.61
CA SER A 84 -2.44 -7.44 6.46
C SER A 84 -2.44 -8.96 6.35
N PRO A 85 -2.70 -9.72 7.44
CA PRO A 85 -2.83 -11.18 7.41
C PRO A 85 -3.91 -11.68 6.43
N THR A 86 -4.92 -10.85 6.16
CA THR A 86 -6.04 -11.19 5.26
C THR A 86 -5.80 -10.82 3.80
N CYS A 87 -4.67 -10.18 3.47
CA CYS A 87 -4.32 -9.69 2.14
C CYS A 87 -3.52 -10.75 1.34
N PRO A 88 -4.11 -11.39 0.30
CA PRO A 88 -3.43 -12.46 -0.44
C PRO A 88 -2.20 -11.99 -1.20
N ILE A 89 -2.27 -10.78 -1.78
CA ILE A 89 -1.16 -10.17 -2.53
C ILE A 89 0.02 -9.92 -1.58
N CYS A 90 -0.25 -9.43 -0.37
CA CYS A 90 0.76 -9.19 0.65
C CYS A 90 1.50 -10.49 1.01
N LYS A 91 0.77 -11.61 1.20
CA LYS A 91 1.33 -12.95 1.44
C LYS A 91 2.21 -13.41 0.27
N SER A 92 1.79 -13.19 -0.97
CA SER A 92 2.56 -13.62 -2.15
C SER A 92 3.88 -12.85 -2.35
N LEU A 93 3.92 -11.58 -1.95
CA LEU A 93 5.11 -10.72 -2.10
C LEU A 93 6.10 -10.81 -0.93
N LEU A 94 5.64 -11.30 0.22
CA LEU A 94 6.44 -11.36 1.44
C LEU A 94 7.81 -12.03 1.24
N PRO A 95 7.96 -13.19 0.56
CA PRO A 95 9.28 -13.78 0.32
C PRO A 95 10.22 -12.87 -0.49
N THR A 96 9.67 -12.06 -1.39
CA THR A 96 10.45 -11.11 -2.20
C THR A 96 10.93 -9.92 -1.36
N VAL A 97 10.08 -9.40 -0.47
CA VAL A 97 10.48 -8.36 0.49
C VAL A 97 11.62 -8.86 1.36
N LEU A 98 11.48 -10.07 1.93
CA LEU A 98 12.48 -10.67 2.80
C LEU A 98 13.80 -10.94 2.07
N SER A 99 13.76 -11.44 0.83
CA SER A 99 14.98 -11.65 0.04
C SER A 99 15.72 -10.33 -0.23
N MET A 100 14.98 -9.30 -0.63
CA MET A 100 15.55 -7.98 -0.95
C MET A 100 16.20 -7.34 0.28
N VAL A 101 15.55 -7.43 1.45
CA VAL A 101 16.12 -6.92 2.71
C VAL A 101 17.36 -7.71 3.12
N ALA A 102 17.39 -9.02 2.88
CA ALA A 102 18.57 -9.82 3.13
C ALA A 102 19.74 -9.44 2.21
N ASP A 103 19.46 -9.10 0.94
CA ASP A 103 20.47 -8.67 -0.04
C ASP A 103 21.09 -7.30 0.34
N GLU A 104 20.29 -6.38 0.89
CA GLU A 104 20.74 -5.05 1.37
C GLU A 104 21.51 -5.10 2.70
N GLY A 105 21.37 -6.20 3.46
CA GLY A 105 22.09 -6.45 4.70
C GLY A 105 21.83 -5.39 5.78
N GLU A 106 22.90 -4.94 6.45
CA GLU A 106 22.80 -3.98 7.57
C GLU A 106 22.45 -2.55 7.15
N SER A 107 22.43 -2.26 5.84
CA SER A 107 22.12 -0.92 5.32
C SER A 107 20.63 -0.60 5.33
N LEU A 108 19.77 -1.63 5.42
CA LEU A 108 18.32 -1.51 5.32
C LEU A 108 17.63 -2.30 6.45
N GLN A 109 16.91 -1.59 7.32
CA GLN A 109 16.04 -2.20 8.31
C GLN A 109 14.61 -2.32 7.78
N LEU A 110 14.05 -3.53 7.83
CA LEU A 110 12.64 -3.79 7.55
C LEU A 110 11.80 -3.59 8.81
N ILE A 111 10.70 -2.85 8.68
CA ILE A 111 9.61 -2.77 9.66
C ILE A 111 8.33 -3.26 8.97
N LEU A 112 7.69 -4.27 9.54
CA LEU A 112 6.40 -4.76 9.10
C LEU A 112 5.32 -3.98 9.83
N ALA A 113 4.41 -3.36 9.09
CA ALA A 113 3.32 -2.58 9.67
C ALA A 113 1.97 -3.16 9.28
N SER A 114 1.08 -3.27 10.24
CA SER A 114 -0.29 -3.72 10.01
C SER A 114 -1.29 -2.92 10.86
N ASP A 115 -2.56 -3.15 10.61
CA ASP A 115 -3.69 -2.63 11.37
C ASP A 115 -4.62 -3.77 11.79
N GLY A 116 -5.53 -3.47 12.72
CA GLY A 116 -6.48 -4.43 13.27
C GLY A 116 -6.26 -4.72 14.76
N ASP A 117 -7.32 -5.16 15.42
CA ASP A 117 -7.35 -5.36 16.88
C ASP A 117 -7.07 -6.83 17.29
N ASP A 118 -7.08 -7.77 16.34
CA ASP A 118 -6.93 -9.20 16.62
C ASP A 118 -5.45 -9.62 16.66
N LEU A 119 -4.82 -9.37 17.80
CA LEU A 119 -3.41 -9.70 18.04
C LEU A 119 -3.07 -11.19 17.82
N GLU A 120 -4.02 -12.11 18.03
CA GLU A 120 -3.76 -13.55 17.89
C GLU A 120 -3.61 -13.95 16.42
N VAL A 121 -4.39 -13.34 15.53
CA VAL A 121 -4.24 -13.49 14.08
C VAL A 121 -2.89 -12.95 13.60
N HIS A 122 -2.46 -11.79 14.09
CA HIS A 122 -1.15 -11.24 13.73
C HIS A 122 0.01 -12.10 14.22
N ARG A 123 -0.05 -12.62 15.46
CA ARG A 123 0.96 -13.54 16.01
C ARG A 123 1.07 -14.80 15.18
N SER A 124 -0.07 -15.47 14.93
CA SER A 124 -0.11 -16.68 14.12
C SER A 124 0.43 -16.46 12.71
N TYR A 125 0.10 -15.32 12.10
CA TYR A 125 0.62 -14.94 10.78
C TYR A 125 2.14 -14.70 10.81
N ALA A 126 2.64 -14.01 11.84
CA ALA A 126 4.06 -13.75 12.01
C ALA A 126 4.86 -15.04 12.24
N ASP A 127 4.34 -15.96 13.04
CA ASP A 127 4.93 -17.29 13.27
C ASP A 127 4.98 -18.12 11.98
N GLU A 128 3.85 -18.24 11.26
CA GLU A 128 3.75 -19.04 10.02
C GLU A 128 4.78 -18.60 8.96
N HIS A 129 5.10 -17.31 8.91
CA HIS A 129 5.97 -16.73 7.89
C HIS A 129 7.35 -16.30 8.43
N ASN A 130 7.73 -16.71 9.65
CA ASN A 130 9.02 -16.37 10.29
C ASN A 130 9.32 -14.87 10.35
N LEU A 131 8.31 -14.07 10.69
CA LEU A 131 8.39 -12.61 10.76
C LEU A 131 8.76 -12.08 12.13
N LEU A 132 8.77 -12.92 13.17
CA LEU A 132 9.11 -12.51 14.54
C LEU A 132 10.54 -11.98 14.72
N GLN A 133 11.43 -12.21 13.75
CA GLN A 133 12.78 -11.67 13.72
C GLN A 133 12.85 -10.21 13.23
N TYR A 134 11.74 -9.68 12.69
CA TYR A 134 11.64 -8.31 12.21
C TYR A 134 10.69 -7.52 13.10
N PRO A 135 10.93 -6.21 13.29
CA PRO A 135 9.97 -5.36 13.97
C PRO A 135 8.59 -5.41 13.31
N TYR A 136 7.58 -5.85 14.06
CA TYR A 136 6.19 -5.95 13.59
C TYR A 136 5.30 -5.05 14.41
N VAL A 137 4.85 -3.94 13.82
CA VAL A 137 4.02 -2.93 14.47
C VAL A 137 2.56 -3.05 14.05
N ILE A 138 1.65 -2.89 15.01
CA ILE A 138 0.19 -2.92 14.77
C ILE A 138 -0.36 -1.56 15.14
N SER A 139 -0.47 -0.67 14.14
CA SER A 139 -0.77 0.74 14.37
C SER A 139 -1.50 1.36 13.18
N GLN A 140 -2.82 1.49 13.31
CA GLN A 140 -3.62 2.29 12.37
C GLN A 140 -3.14 3.75 12.26
N PRO A 141 -2.76 4.45 13.36
CA PRO A 141 -2.22 5.82 13.27
C PRO A 141 -0.97 5.93 12.39
N LEU A 142 -0.10 4.91 12.38
CA LEU A 142 1.09 4.88 11.51
C LEU A 142 0.70 4.85 10.04
N GLY A 143 -0.22 3.95 9.64
CA GLY A 143 -0.71 3.87 8.27
C GLY A 143 -1.36 5.17 7.81
N MET A 144 -2.17 5.80 8.68
CA MET A 144 -2.79 7.10 8.38
C MET A 144 -1.76 8.22 8.23
N ARG A 145 -0.73 8.26 9.09
CA ARG A 145 0.33 9.28 9.01
C ARG A 145 1.19 9.13 7.75
N MET A 146 1.38 7.91 7.25
CA MET A 146 2.13 7.65 6.02
C MET A 146 1.28 7.73 4.75
N GLY A 147 -0.03 7.97 4.88
CA GLY A 147 -0.95 8.08 3.75
C GLY A 147 -1.23 6.76 3.05
N VAL A 148 -1.20 5.67 3.81
CA VAL A 148 -1.54 4.34 3.33
C VAL A 148 -3.04 4.26 3.12
N ASN A 149 -3.45 4.06 1.87
CA ASN A 149 -4.85 3.96 1.49
C ASN A 149 -5.23 2.59 0.90
N LYS A 150 -4.23 1.78 0.53
CA LYS A 150 -4.37 0.43 -0.03
C LYS A 150 -3.12 -0.38 0.32
N LEU A 151 -3.25 -1.72 0.32
CA LEU A 151 -2.17 -2.66 0.59
C LEU A 151 -1.91 -3.56 -0.63
N PRO A 152 -0.67 -4.06 -0.82
CA PRO A 152 0.52 -3.75 -0.03
C PRO A 152 1.07 -2.36 -0.38
N PHE A 153 1.60 -1.68 0.62
CA PHE A 153 2.21 -0.35 0.48
C PHE A 153 3.56 -0.34 1.14
N ALA A 154 4.52 0.38 0.56
CA ALA A 154 5.85 0.51 1.12
C ALA A 154 6.26 1.97 1.24
N VAL A 155 7.10 2.23 2.24
CA VAL A 155 7.67 3.55 2.53
C VAL A 155 9.16 3.35 2.79
N LEU A 156 10.00 4.13 2.11
CA LEU A 156 11.44 4.18 2.34
C LEU A 156 11.81 5.50 2.99
N ILE A 157 12.47 5.41 4.14
CA ILE A 157 13.04 6.52 4.89
C ILE A 157 14.55 6.31 4.92
N ASN A 158 15.34 7.35 4.66
CA ASN A 158 16.80 7.24 4.75
C ASN A 158 17.33 7.45 6.18
N GLU A 159 18.65 7.44 6.33
CA GLU A 159 19.36 7.61 7.61
C GLU A 159 19.08 8.96 8.27
N GLU A 160 18.86 10.03 7.50
CA GLU A 160 18.51 11.34 8.04
C GLU A 160 17.03 11.45 8.47
N GLY A 161 16.24 10.40 8.30
CA GLY A 161 14.81 10.40 8.60
C GLY A 161 13.95 11.05 7.51
N ILE A 162 14.50 11.26 6.31
CA ILE A 162 13.81 11.87 5.17
C ILE A 162 13.06 10.79 4.40
N LEU A 163 11.81 11.09 4.03
CA LEU A 163 11.04 10.22 3.15
C LEU A 163 11.62 10.23 1.74
N ARG A 164 12.11 9.09 1.24
CA ARG A 164 12.71 8.97 -0.09
C ARG A 164 11.76 8.44 -1.14
N ALA A 165 10.91 7.48 -0.76
CA ALA A 165 9.91 6.93 -1.66
C ALA A 165 8.73 6.36 -0.87
N ARG A 166 7.57 6.35 -1.50
CA ARG A 166 6.40 5.66 -0.99
C ARG A 166 5.45 5.27 -2.11
N GLY A 167 4.77 4.15 -1.97
CA GLY A 167 3.81 3.73 -2.98
C GLY A 167 3.26 2.32 -2.80
N LEU A 168 2.30 1.98 -3.67
CA LEU A 168 1.78 0.63 -3.77
C LEU A 168 2.82 -0.28 -4.44
N VAL A 169 3.01 -1.44 -3.84
CA VAL A 169 3.95 -2.45 -4.33
C VAL A 169 3.18 -3.74 -4.56
N ASN A 170 3.14 -4.19 -5.81
CA ASN A 170 2.46 -5.42 -6.21
C ASN A 170 3.37 -6.36 -7.01
N SER A 171 4.64 -6.00 -7.19
CA SER A 171 5.64 -6.78 -7.90
C SER A 171 7.03 -6.57 -7.27
N ARG A 172 7.99 -7.42 -7.67
CA ARG A 172 9.40 -7.29 -7.27
C ARG A 172 10.01 -5.98 -7.77
N GLU A 173 9.73 -5.63 -9.02
CA GLU A 173 10.27 -4.45 -9.70
C GLU A 173 9.84 -3.16 -8.99
N HIS A 174 8.60 -3.13 -8.46
CA HIS A 174 8.12 -1.98 -7.68
C HIS A 174 8.87 -1.82 -6.36
N LEU A 175 9.20 -2.93 -5.68
CA LEU A 175 9.97 -2.91 -4.44
C LEU A 175 11.41 -2.47 -4.71
N GLU A 176 12.06 -3.04 -5.72
CA GLU A 176 13.43 -2.69 -6.11
C GLU A 176 13.53 -1.22 -6.53
N SER A 177 12.58 -0.74 -7.35
CA SER A 177 12.51 0.67 -7.74
C SER A 177 12.33 1.60 -6.54
N LEU A 178 11.56 1.17 -5.53
CA LEU A 178 11.31 1.94 -4.32
C LEU A 178 12.55 2.01 -3.43
N VAL A 179 13.30 0.93 -3.27
CA VAL A 179 14.56 0.90 -2.49
C VAL A 179 15.67 1.70 -3.17
N GLN A 180 15.79 1.61 -4.49
CA GLN A 180 16.80 2.36 -5.26
C GLN A 180 16.51 3.86 -5.36
N ALA A 181 15.32 4.32 -5.00
CA ALA A 181 14.96 5.75 -5.04
C ALA A 181 15.89 6.62 -4.16
N ASP A 182 16.50 6.02 -3.14
CA ASP A 182 17.47 6.69 -2.29
C ASP A 182 18.80 7.00 -3.03
N GLU A 183 19.25 6.09 -3.89
CA GLU A 183 20.53 6.19 -4.61
C GLU A 183 20.47 7.16 -5.79
N LEU A 184 19.31 7.26 -6.45
CA LEU A 184 19.13 8.08 -7.66
C LEU A 184 19.22 9.59 -7.39
N ASP A 185 18.71 10.07 -6.25
CA ASP A 185 18.78 11.51 -5.93
C ASP A 185 20.21 11.93 -5.54
N VAL A 186 20.95 11.05 -4.84
CA VAL A 186 22.36 11.26 -4.48
C VAL A 186 23.23 11.29 -5.74
N SER A 187 22.96 10.38 -6.68
CA SER A 187 23.66 10.31 -7.98
C SER A 187 23.40 11.57 -8.81
N SER A 188 22.14 12.01 -8.91
CA SER A 188 21.78 13.19 -9.71
C SER A 188 22.34 14.51 -9.16
N LEU A 189 22.43 14.67 -7.84
CA LEU A 189 23.01 15.85 -7.19
C LEU A 189 24.53 15.87 -7.30
N GLN A 190 25.20 14.73 -7.15
CA GLN A 190 26.66 14.64 -7.26
C GLN A 190 27.14 14.76 -8.70
N GLU A 191 26.40 14.23 -9.67
CA GLU A 191 26.70 14.40 -11.10
C GLU A 191 26.48 15.87 -11.53
N TYR A 192 25.46 16.56 -11.01
CA TYR A 192 25.26 18.00 -11.24
C TYR A 192 26.33 18.88 -10.58
N LEU A 193 26.85 18.49 -9.40
CA LEU A 193 27.88 19.24 -8.69
C LEU A 193 29.31 18.95 -9.20
N GLY A 194 29.55 17.76 -9.75
CA GLY A 194 30.84 17.36 -10.34
C GLY A 194 31.17 18.07 -11.67
N ASP A 195 30.16 18.54 -12.40
CA ASP A 195 30.31 19.20 -13.71
C ASP A 195 30.64 20.71 -13.62
N LYS A 196 30.84 21.25 -12.40
CA LYS A 196 31.18 22.68 -12.16
C LYS A 196 32.61 22.95 -11.67
N THR A 197 33.49 21.95 -11.70
CA THR A 197 34.90 22.10 -11.29
C THR A 197 35.94 21.76 -12.37
N GLY A 198 35.56 21.86 -13.65
CA GLY A 198 36.48 21.83 -14.80
C GLY A 198 36.70 23.19 -15.40
#